data_AF-A0A8T5AZZ4-F1
#
_entry.id   AF-A0A8T5AZZ4-F1
#
_cell.length_a   1.000
_cell.length_b   1.000
_cell.length_c   1.000
_cell.angle_alpha   90.00
_cell.angle_beta   90.00
_cell.angle_gamma   90.00
#
_symmetry.space_group_name_H-M   'P 1'
#
loop_
_entity.id
_entity.type
_entity.pdbx_description
1 polymer ?
#
loop_
_entity_poly.entity_id
_entity_poly.type
_entity_poly.pdbx_seq_one_letter_code
_entity_poly.pdbx_strand_id
1 'polypeptide(L)'
;MGVNRLESGEPCLRYGCALCCHDTKMPLTQLDINRIAKLGYSMSDFAEKVDHGWRLRNINGKCFFLNEEGRCRIYKYRPYGCRLYPLVYNRNKRETILDDICPHKNEFRVRREDVKMPMLILKFLGEIDTF
;
A
#
# COMPACT_ATOMS: atom_id res chain seq x y z
N MET A 1 -2.46 -21.69 -13.37
CA MET A 1 -2.32 -20.92 -12.10
C MET A 1 -2.38 -19.45 -12.45
N GLY A 2 -3.46 -18.75 -12.12
CA GLY A 2 -3.68 -17.36 -12.54
C GLY A 2 -2.83 -16.40 -11.72
N VAL A 3 -2.23 -15.40 -12.38
CA VAL A 3 -1.49 -14.32 -11.71
C VAL A 3 -2.42 -13.60 -10.73
N ASN A 4 -2.00 -13.45 -9.48
CA ASN A 4 -2.71 -12.64 -8.48
C ASN A 4 -2.65 -11.17 -8.92
N ARG A 5 -3.72 -10.69 -9.58
CA ARG A 5 -3.79 -9.32 -10.12
C ARG A 5 -3.74 -8.25 -9.05
N LEU A 6 -4.12 -8.59 -7.82
CA LEU A 6 -4.01 -7.69 -6.68
C LEU A 6 -2.53 -7.43 -6.38
N GLU A 7 -1.80 -8.49 -6.05
CA GLU A 7 -0.40 -8.40 -5.66
C GLU A 7 0.50 -7.86 -6.78
N SER A 8 0.27 -8.28 -8.03
CA SER A 8 1.05 -7.78 -9.17
C SER A 8 0.77 -6.31 -9.48
N GLY A 9 -0.41 -5.80 -9.11
CA GLY A 9 -0.87 -4.48 -9.51
C GLY A 9 -0.92 -4.30 -11.03
N GLU A 10 -1.27 -5.36 -11.77
CA GLU A 10 -1.26 -5.35 -13.23
C GLU A 10 -2.11 -4.22 -13.84
N PRO A 11 -3.33 -3.91 -13.34
CA PRO A 11 -4.09 -2.75 -13.84
C PRO A 11 -3.32 -1.43 -13.71
N CYS A 12 -2.65 -1.17 -12.58
CA CYS A 12 -1.89 0.06 -12.39
C CYS A 12 -0.71 0.17 -13.38
N LEU A 13 -0.03 -0.95 -13.67
CA LEU A 13 1.07 -0.96 -14.64
C LEU A 13 0.57 -0.66 -16.05
N ARG A 14 -0.52 -1.33 -16.46
CA ARG A 14 -1.15 -1.19 -17.76
C ARG A 14 -1.57 0.25 -18.06
N TYR A 15 -2.25 0.89 -17.11
CA TYR A 15 -2.74 2.26 -17.28
C TYR A 15 -1.74 3.34 -16.87
N GLY A 16 -0.60 2.94 -16.30
CA GLY A 16 0.34 3.89 -15.71
C GLY A 16 -0.22 4.73 -14.57
N CYS A 17 -1.12 4.15 -13.79
CA CYS A 17 -1.76 4.84 -12.68
C CYS A 17 -0.84 4.84 -11.45
N ALA A 18 -0.68 6.02 -10.84
CA ALA A 18 -0.02 6.21 -9.55
C ALA A 18 -0.85 7.09 -8.60
N LEU A 19 -2.17 7.17 -8.80
CA LEU A 19 -3.03 8.04 -8.00
C LEU A 19 -2.91 7.76 -6.49
N CYS A 20 -2.76 6.50 -6.08
CA CYS A 20 -2.57 6.11 -4.68
C CYS A 20 -1.23 6.56 -4.06
N CYS A 21 -0.30 7.09 -4.87
CA CYS A 21 0.95 7.67 -4.41
C CYS A 21 0.81 9.15 -4.01
N HIS A 22 -0.35 9.79 -4.24
CA HIS A 22 -0.63 11.16 -3.83
C HIS A 22 -1.30 11.16 -2.46
N ASP A 23 -0.80 12.01 -1.55
CA ASP A 23 -1.27 12.18 -0.16
C ASP A 23 -1.48 10.86 0.59
N THR A 24 -0.61 9.88 0.28
CA THR A 24 -0.80 8.51 0.76
C THR A 24 -0.59 8.43 2.27
N LYS A 25 -1.47 7.68 2.95
CA LYS A 25 -1.33 7.36 4.38
C LYS A 25 -0.89 5.91 4.59
N MET A 26 -0.25 5.32 3.58
CA MET A 26 0.05 3.89 3.57
C MET A 26 0.98 3.50 4.74
N PRO A 27 0.51 2.66 5.67
CA PRO A 27 1.34 2.23 6.77
C PRO A 27 2.43 1.26 6.32
N LEU A 28 3.51 1.22 7.11
CA LEU A 28 4.69 0.40 6.86
C LEU A 28 4.88 -0.58 8.01
N THR A 29 4.98 -1.87 7.66
CA THR A 29 5.46 -2.87 8.60
C THR A 29 6.97 -2.77 8.77
N GLN A 30 7.52 -3.32 9.87
CA GLN A 30 8.98 -3.42 10.04
C GLN A 30 9.62 -4.23 8.91
N LEU A 31 8.92 -5.24 8.38
CA LEU A 31 9.37 -6.02 7.22
C LEU A 31 9.45 -5.17 5.96
N ASP A 32 8.52 -4.25 5.74
CA ASP A 32 8.57 -3.31 4.62
C ASP A 32 9.76 -2.36 4.76
N ILE A 33 9.96 -1.77 5.94
CA ILE A 33 11.09 -0.88 6.24
C ILE A 33 12.41 -1.60 5.96
N ASN A 34 12.60 -2.80 6.53
CA ASN A 34 13.82 -3.58 6.35
C ASN A 34 14.05 -3.98 4.88
N ARG A 35 12.99 -4.33 4.15
CA ARG A 35 13.07 -4.70 2.73
C ARG A 35 13.47 -3.52 1.86
N ILE A 36 12.91 -2.34 2.12
CA ILE A 36 13.19 -1.12 1.37
C ILE A 36 14.59 -0.59 1.69
N ALA A 37 15.01 -0.62 2.95
CA ALA A 37 16.36 -0.22 3.34
C ALA A 37 17.46 -1.03 2.62
N LYS A 38 17.22 -2.33 2.39
CA LYS A 38 18.12 -3.20 1.60
C LYS A 38 18.26 -2.80 0.13
N LEU A 39 17.41 -1.91 -0.39
CA LEU A 39 17.55 -1.34 -1.73
C LEU A 39 18.51 -0.13 -1.77
N GLY A 40 19.07 0.28 -0.63
CA GLY A 40 20.00 1.40 -0.51
C GLY A 40 19.38 2.72 -0.05
N TYR A 41 18.10 2.74 0.35
CA TYR A 41 17.45 3.95 0.87
C TYR A 41 17.66 4.10 2.38
N SER A 42 17.91 5.31 2.86
CA SER A 42 17.83 5.59 4.30
C SER A 42 16.37 5.57 4.75
N MET A 43 16.12 4.95 5.91
CA MET A 43 14.78 4.91 6.51
C MET A 43 14.18 6.30 6.71
N SER A 44 15.01 7.29 7.07
CA SER A 44 14.58 8.69 7.25
C SER A 44 13.97 9.30 6.00
N ASP A 45 14.35 8.81 4.82
CA ASP A 45 13.97 9.42 3.54
C ASP A 45 12.58 8.97 3.13
N PHE A 46 12.25 7.69 3.36
CA PHE A 46 11.01 7.10 2.86
C PHE A 46 9.96 6.80 3.92
N ALA A 47 10.35 6.79 5.20
CA ALA A 47 9.44 6.52 6.30
C ALA A 47 9.28 7.76 7.18
N GLU A 48 8.07 7.93 7.70
CA GLU A 48 7.76 8.92 8.73
C GLU A 48 7.06 8.25 9.90
N LYS A 49 7.46 8.66 11.10
CA LYS A 49 6.88 8.15 12.34
C LYS A 49 5.53 8.83 12.56
N VAL A 50 4.53 8.05 12.93
CA VAL A 50 3.19 8.52 13.30
C VAL A 50 2.80 7.91 14.64
N ASP A 51 1.67 8.35 15.21
CA ASP A 51 1.18 7.93 16.53
C ASP A 51 1.23 6.40 16.72
N HIS A 52 0.85 5.65 15.69
CA HIS A 52 0.82 4.18 15.70
C HIS A 52 1.77 3.57 14.68
N GLY A 53 3.07 3.90 14.76
CA GLY A 53 4.12 3.22 14.01
C GLY A 53 4.71 4.08 12.90
N TRP A 54 4.75 3.54 11.68
CA TRP A 54 5.41 4.17 10.53
C TRP A 54 4.50 4.14 9.31
N ARG A 55 4.61 5.16 8.47
CA ARG A 55 3.97 5.19 7.16
C ARG A 55 4.93 5.71 6.08
N LEU A 56 4.55 5.56 4.81
CA LEU A 56 5.29 6.17 3.70
C LEU A 56 5.33 7.69 3.87
N ARG A 57 6.53 8.26 3.77
CA ARG A 57 6.74 9.70 3.79
C ARG A 57 6.24 10.31 2.48
N ASN A 58 5.58 11.47 2.59
CA ASN A 58 5.27 12.32 1.46
C ASN A 58 6.21 13.53 1.41
N ILE A 59 6.63 13.93 0.20
CA ILE A 59 7.31 15.18 -0.11
C ILE A 59 6.39 15.97 -1.03
N ASN A 60 5.95 17.16 -0.60
CA ASN A 60 5.02 18.01 -1.36
C ASN A 60 3.75 17.26 -1.82
N GLY A 61 3.13 16.50 -0.90
CA GLY A 61 1.90 15.74 -1.17
C GLY A 61 2.09 14.48 -2.04
N LYS A 62 3.34 14.10 -2.34
CA LYS A 62 3.65 12.90 -3.14
C LYS A 62 4.49 11.92 -2.35
N CYS A 63 4.18 10.64 -2.43
CA CYS A 63 4.99 9.57 -1.86
C CYS A 63 6.46 9.73 -2.31
N PHE A 64 7.41 9.57 -1.38
CA PHE A 64 8.84 9.64 -1.65
C PHE A 64 9.26 8.83 -2.88
N PHE A 65 8.61 7.70 -3.15
CA PHE A 65 8.94 6.83 -4.27
C PHE A 65 8.31 7.20 -5.61
N LEU A 66 7.43 8.20 -5.69
CA LEU A 66 6.86 8.67 -6.94
C LEU A 66 7.88 9.50 -7.73
N ASN A 67 8.26 9.07 -8.92
CA ASN A 67 9.15 9.83 -9.81
C ASN A 67 8.39 10.90 -10.61
N GLU A 68 9.14 11.71 -11.35
CA GLU A 68 8.60 12.80 -12.18
C GLU A 68 7.71 12.31 -13.33
N GLU A 69 7.94 11.09 -13.81
CA GLU A 69 7.13 10.41 -14.83
C GLU A 69 5.81 9.83 -14.29
N GLY A 70 5.50 10.04 -12.99
CA GLY A 70 4.29 9.50 -12.37
C GLY A 70 4.36 8.00 -12.11
N ARG A 71 5.54 7.44 -11.84
CA ARG A 71 5.78 6.01 -11.58
C ARG A 71 6.44 5.78 -10.23
N CYS A 72 6.07 4.69 -9.56
CA CYS A 72 6.70 4.29 -8.31
C CYS A 72 8.06 3.61 -8.58
N ARG A 73 9.15 4.20 -8.09
CA ARG A 73 10.54 3.71 -8.29
C ARG A 73 10.80 2.33 -7.69
N ILE A 74 10.05 1.94 -6.66
CA ILE A 74 10.17 0.64 -6.00
C ILE A 74 9.00 -0.29 -6.32
N TYR A 75 8.36 -0.18 -7.50
CA TYR A 75 7.11 -0.88 -7.80
C TYR A 75 7.13 -2.40 -7.47
N LYS A 76 8.24 -3.08 -7.77
CA LYS A 76 8.45 -4.51 -7.47
C LYS A 76 8.60 -4.82 -5.97
N TYR A 77 9.06 -3.84 -5.19
CA TYR A 77 9.33 -3.93 -3.76
C TYR A 77 8.33 -3.14 -2.89
N ARG A 78 7.21 -2.71 -3.48
CA ARG A 78 6.15 -1.95 -2.80
C ARG A 78 5.80 -2.56 -1.45
N PRO A 79 5.49 -1.74 -0.43
CA PRO A 79 5.01 -2.21 0.86
C PRO A 79 3.80 -3.13 0.76
N TYR A 80 3.55 -3.96 1.78
CA TYR A 80 2.42 -4.89 1.77
C TYR A 80 1.08 -4.19 1.50
N GLY A 81 0.80 -3.06 2.15
CA GLY A 81 -0.44 -2.32 1.89
C GLY A 81 -0.54 -1.80 0.44
N CYS A 82 0.56 -1.33 -0.15
CA CYS A 82 0.59 -0.93 -1.57
C CYS A 82 0.37 -2.11 -2.53
N ARG A 83 0.75 -3.33 -2.15
CA ARG A 83 0.48 -4.55 -2.95
C ARG A 83 -0.97 -5.01 -2.85
N LEU A 84 -1.64 -4.70 -1.74
CA LEU A 84 -3.05 -5.02 -1.56
C LEU A 84 -3.97 -3.96 -2.16
N TYR A 85 -3.52 -2.72 -2.29
CA TYR A 85 -4.32 -1.65 -2.89
C TYR A 85 -4.82 -2.05 -4.30
N PRO A 86 -6.13 -1.93 -4.59
CA PRO A 86 -7.14 -1.13 -3.88
C PRO A 86 -7.94 -1.84 -2.78
N LEU A 87 -7.58 -3.07 -2.40
CA LEU A 87 -8.22 -3.77 -1.28
C LEU A 87 -7.79 -3.16 0.06
N VAL A 88 -8.73 -2.55 0.78
CA VAL A 88 -8.48 -1.84 2.04
C VAL A 88 -9.48 -2.26 3.12
N TYR A 89 -9.12 -2.11 4.39
CA TYR A 89 -10.05 -2.32 5.49
C TYR A 89 -10.72 -0.99 5.89
N ASN A 90 -12.04 -0.92 5.75
CA ASN A 90 -12.83 0.23 6.18
C ASN A 90 -13.19 0.06 7.66
N ARG A 91 -12.55 0.85 8.53
CA ARG A 91 -12.77 0.80 9.99
C ARG A 91 -14.20 1.16 10.41
N ASN A 92 -14.83 2.10 9.71
CA ASN A 92 -16.19 2.55 10.04
C ASN A 92 -17.22 1.46 9.76
N LYS A 93 -17.06 0.78 8.62
CA LYS A 93 -17.94 -0.33 8.21
C LYS A 93 -17.50 -1.69 8.76
N ARG A 94 -16.30 -1.76 9.36
CA ARG A 94 -15.65 -2.98 9.86
C ARG A 94 -15.54 -4.09 8.80
N GLU A 95 -15.35 -3.69 7.55
CA GLU A 95 -15.33 -4.62 6.41
C GLU A 95 -14.18 -4.29 5.46
N THR A 96 -13.74 -5.29 4.69
CA THR A 96 -12.77 -5.07 3.61
C THR A 96 -13.52 -4.67 2.35
N ILE A 97 -13.12 -3.54 1.76
CA ILE A 97 -13.70 -2.97 0.53
C ILE A 97 -12.62 -2.74 -0.52
N LEU A 98 -13.06 -2.45 -1.74
CA LEU A 98 -12.22 -1.82 -2.74
C LEU A 98 -12.35 -0.30 -2.61
N ASP A 99 -11.22 0.38 -2.48
CA ASP A 99 -11.18 1.84 -2.31
C ASP A 99 -11.75 2.57 -3.54
N ASP A 100 -12.70 3.48 -3.30
CA ASP A 100 -13.37 4.27 -4.31
C ASP A 100 -12.43 5.28 -5.00
N ILE A 101 -11.32 5.64 -4.34
CA ILE A 101 -10.28 6.51 -4.93
C ILE A 101 -9.62 5.82 -6.14
N CYS A 102 -9.57 4.48 -6.19
CA CYS A 102 -8.94 3.78 -7.30
C CYS A 102 -9.85 3.76 -8.54
N PRO A 103 -9.46 4.40 -9.65
CA PRO A 103 -10.29 4.46 -10.86
C PRO A 103 -10.40 3.09 -11.57
N HIS A 104 -9.51 2.15 -11.25
CA HIS A 104 -9.44 0.82 -11.88
C HIS A 104 -9.87 -0.30 -10.93
N LYS A 105 -10.49 0.01 -9.78
CA LYS A 105 -10.78 -0.96 -8.72
C LYS A 105 -11.52 -2.21 -9.21
N ASN A 106 -12.41 -2.05 -10.19
CA ASN A 106 -13.22 -3.14 -10.75
C ASN A 106 -12.42 -4.14 -11.63
N GLU A 107 -11.18 -3.81 -12.03
CA GLU A 107 -10.32 -4.72 -12.80
C GLU A 107 -9.49 -5.67 -11.92
N PHE A 108 -9.46 -5.41 -10.61
CA PHE A 108 -8.76 -6.24 -9.65
C PHE A 108 -9.59 -7.46 -9.29
N ARG A 109 -8.99 -8.65 -9.44
CA ARG A 109 -9.58 -9.91 -8.99
C ARG A 109 -9.12 -10.19 -7.56
N VAL A 110 -10.00 -9.97 -6.60
CA VAL A 110 -9.79 -10.29 -5.18
C VAL A 110 -10.16 -11.74 -4.92
N ARG A 111 -9.28 -12.51 -4.29
CA ARG A 111 -9.57 -13.89 -3.86
C ARG A 111 -10.00 -13.90 -2.40
N ARG A 112 -10.64 -14.99 -1.98
CA ARG A 112 -11.15 -15.12 -0.59
C ARG A 112 -10.04 -15.00 0.44
N GLU A 113 -8.85 -15.47 0.11
CA GLU A 113 -7.68 -15.44 0.98
C GLU A 113 -7.12 -14.01 1.16
N ASP A 114 -7.33 -13.14 0.17
CA ASP A 114 -6.82 -11.77 0.19
C ASP A 114 -7.67 -10.87 1.14
N VAL A 115 -8.96 -11.18 1.33
CA VAL A 115 -9.96 -10.35 2.05
C VAL A 115 -9.53 -10.02 3.48
N LYS A 116 -8.87 -10.95 4.18
CA LYS A 116 -8.45 -10.75 5.58
C LYS A 116 -7.14 -9.98 5.70
N MET A 117 -6.35 -9.88 4.62
CA MET A 117 -4.98 -9.36 4.67
C MET A 117 -4.89 -7.89 5.11
N PRO A 118 -5.73 -6.96 4.61
CA PRO A 118 -5.68 -5.57 5.08
C PRO A 118 -5.94 -5.43 6.57
N MET A 119 -6.95 -6.12 7.10
CA MET A 119 -7.26 -6.16 8.53
C MET A 119 -6.10 -6.74 9.35
N LEU A 120 -5.50 -7.85 8.88
CA LEU A 120 -4.37 -8.48 9.57
C LEU A 120 -3.17 -7.53 9.64
N ILE A 121 -2.85 -6.82 8.55
CA ILE A 121 -1.76 -5.83 8.54
C ILE A 121 -2.02 -4.74 9.59
N LEU A 122 -3.21 -4.14 9.59
CA LEU A 122 -3.56 -3.10 10.56
C LEU A 122 -3.51 -3.61 12.01
N LYS A 123 -3.92 -4.87 12.24
CA LYS A 123 -3.81 -5.51 13.55
C LYS A 123 -2.35 -5.70 13.97
N PHE A 124 -1.48 -6.17 13.06
CA PHE A 124 -0.05 -6.33 13.34
C PHE A 124 0.65 -5.00 13.62
N LEU A 125 0.13 -3.90 13.06
CA LEU A 125 0.62 -2.55 13.30
C LEU A 125 0.07 -1.92 14.59
N GLY A 126 -0.90 -2.56 15.25
CA GLY A 126 -1.58 -2.00 16.43
C GLY A 126 -2.52 -0.83 16.10
N GLU A 127 -2.96 -0.70 14.84
CA GLU A 127 -3.88 0.37 14.42
C GLU A 127 -5.36 0.06 14.68
N ILE A 128 -5.66 -1.20 15.01
CA ILE A 128 -7.00 -1.66 15.37
C ILE A 128 -6.90 -2.59 16.58
N ASP A 129 -7.80 -2.40 17.55
CA ASP A 129 -7.86 -3.23 18.76
C ASP A 129 -8.42 -4.62 18.44
N THR A 130 -7.88 -5.64 19.11
CA THR A 130 -8.54 -6.94 19.26
C THR A 130 -9.68 -6.79 20.25
N PHE A 131 -10.91 -6.96 19.79
CA PHE A 131 -12.00 -7.42 20.65
C PHE A 131 -11.74 -8.87 21.06
#